data_AF-A0A318U3D9-F1
#
_entry.id   AF-A0A318U3D9-F1
#
_cell.length_a   1.000
_cell.length_b   1.000
_cell.length_c   1.000
_cell.angle_alpha   90.00
_cell.angle_beta   90.00
_cell.angle_gamma   90.00
#
_symmetry.space_group_name_H-M   'P 1'
#
loop_
_entity.id
_entity.type
_entity.pdbx_description
1 polymer ?
#
loop_
_entity_poly.entity_id
_entity_poly.type
_entity_poly.pdbx_seq_one_letter_code
_entity_poly.pdbx_strand_id
1 'polypeptide(L)'
;MIDLSTIAAIPIERRDLPLDALAARIGDELDTLARLSSEVQRAISLCHFADHTDAAAIRGLQGIDRITQALEDLGRLMAAVSTEMPQDVKLHAVPILSRLRLHELATNLDPELQRHEVQEEEQGEIQWF
;
A
#
# COMPACT_ATOMS: atom_id res chain seq x y z
N MET A 1 -23.02 16.16 27.13
CA MET A 1 -22.40 14.92 27.65
C MET A 1 -22.61 13.87 26.57
N ILE A 2 -21.65 13.75 25.66
CA ILE A 2 -21.72 12.82 24.51
C ILE A 2 -21.14 11.51 25.01
N ASP A 3 -21.91 10.44 24.86
CA ASP A 3 -21.54 9.09 25.24
C ASP A 3 -20.43 8.59 24.30
N LEU A 4 -19.23 8.37 24.86
CA LEU A 4 -18.04 7.87 24.16
C LEU A 4 -17.99 6.32 24.13
N SER A 5 -19.05 5.64 24.55
CA SER A 5 -19.11 4.18 24.50
C SER A 5 -19.81 3.70 23.23
N THR A 6 -19.03 3.43 22.18
CA THR A 6 -19.17 2.32 21.21
C THR A 6 -18.37 2.65 19.93
N ILE A 7 -17.05 2.73 20.07
CA ILE A 7 -16.18 2.19 19.03
C ILE A 7 -15.73 0.87 19.62
N ALA A 8 -16.60 -0.14 19.51
CA ALA A 8 -16.20 -1.50 19.83
C ALA A 8 -15.09 -1.84 18.82
N ALA A 9 -13.84 -1.72 19.25
CA ALA A 9 -12.70 -2.31 18.59
C ALA A 9 -13.03 -3.79 18.46
N ILE A 10 -13.49 -4.20 17.27
CA ILE A 10 -13.88 -5.58 17.03
C ILE A 10 -12.61 -6.40 17.35
N PRO A 11 -12.66 -7.36 18.29
CA PRO A 11 -11.47 -8.10 18.67
C PRO A 11 -10.93 -8.83 17.45
N ILE A 12 -9.64 -8.65 17.15
CA ILE A 12 -8.95 -9.34 16.04
C ILE A 12 -8.95 -10.87 16.31
N GLU A 13 -9.17 -11.30 17.56
CA GLU A 13 -8.91 -12.66 18.07
C GLU A 13 -9.61 -13.84 17.37
N ARG A 14 -10.64 -13.63 16.54
CA ARG A 14 -11.29 -14.70 15.75
C ARG A 14 -11.93 -14.18 14.46
N ARG A 15 -11.12 -13.69 13.52
CA ARG A 15 -11.64 -13.22 12.23
C ARG A 15 -11.13 -14.04 11.07
N ASP A 16 -12.05 -14.32 10.16
CA ASP A 16 -11.84 -15.08 8.94
C ASP A 16 -11.86 -14.11 7.74
N LEU A 17 -10.77 -14.09 6.97
CA LEU A 17 -10.63 -13.27 5.76
C LEU A 17 -10.95 -14.13 4.53
N PRO A 18 -11.84 -13.69 3.64
CA PRO A 18 -11.97 -14.31 2.32
C PRO A 18 -10.63 -14.19 1.59
N LEU A 19 -10.10 -15.32 1.11
CA LEU A 19 -8.78 -15.38 0.47
C LEU A 19 -8.73 -14.55 -0.82
N ASP A 20 -9.80 -14.61 -1.62
CA ASP A 20 -9.99 -13.82 -2.83
C ASP A 20 -9.99 -12.31 -2.52
N ALA A 21 -10.71 -11.88 -1.49
CA ALA A 21 -10.76 -10.48 -1.08
C ALA A 21 -9.39 -9.98 -0.58
N LEU A 22 -8.65 -10.81 0.18
CA LEU A 22 -7.30 -10.48 0.60
C LEU A 22 -6.35 -10.33 -0.60
N ALA A 23 -6.43 -11.24 -1.57
CA ALA A 23 -5.62 -11.17 -2.79
C ALA A 23 -5.91 -9.91 -3.61
N ALA A 24 -7.19 -9.54 -3.75
CA ALA A 24 -7.60 -8.31 -4.41
C ALA A 24 -7.03 -7.07 -3.69
N ARG A 25 -7.12 -7.03 -2.35
CA ARG A 25 -6.57 -5.93 -1.54
C ARG A 25 -5.06 -5.81 -1.64
N ILE A 26 -4.33 -6.93 -1.70
CA ILE A 26 -2.88 -6.91 -1.98
C ILE A 26 -2.62 -6.30 -3.36
N GLY A 27 -3.43 -6.64 -4.37
CA GLY A 27 -3.34 -6.03 -5.70
C GLY A 27 -3.52 -4.50 -5.67
N ASP A 28 -4.55 -4.01 -4.98
CA ASP A 28 -4.84 -2.58 -4.83
C ASP A 28 -3.72 -1.81 -4.12
N GLU A 29 -3.12 -2.43 -3.10
CA GLU A 29 -2.02 -1.85 -2.35
C GLU A 29 -0.74 -1.78 -3.20
N LEU A 30 -0.45 -2.82 -4.00
CA LEU A 30 0.67 -2.80 -4.95
C LEU A 30 0.53 -1.68 -6.00
N ASP A 31 -0.69 -1.47 -6.52
CA ASP A 31 -0.98 -0.36 -7.43
C ASP A 31 -0.80 1.01 -6.74
N THR A 32 -1.21 1.12 -5.47
CA THR A 32 -0.98 2.32 -4.66
C THR A 32 0.50 2.60 -4.44
N LEU A 33 1.29 1.57 -4.13
CA LEU A 33 2.74 1.70 -4.00
C LEU A 33 3.42 2.08 -5.33
N ALA A 34 2.93 1.57 -6.47
CA ALA A 34 3.43 1.96 -7.79
C ALA A 34 3.19 3.46 -8.07
N ARG A 35 2.00 3.96 -7.75
CA ARG A 35 1.66 5.38 -7.86
C ARG A 35 2.54 6.25 -6.97
N LEU A 36 2.71 5.88 -5.70
CA LEU A 36 3.61 6.59 -4.77
C LEU A 36 5.07 6.57 -5.27
N SER A 37 5.53 5.45 -5.85
CA SER A 37 6.86 5.34 -6.44
C SER A 37 7.05 6.30 -7.63
N SER A 38 6.03 6.41 -8.48
CA SER A 38 6.00 7.38 -9.59
C SER A 38 6.01 8.83 -9.10
N GLU A 39 5.27 9.13 -8.03
CA GLU A 39 5.25 10.45 -7.40
C GLU A 39 6.62 10.82 -6.81
N VAL A 40 7.30 9.87 -6.17
CA VAL A 40 8.68 10.06 -5.68
C VAL A 40 9.63 10.33 -6.85
N GLN A 41 9.55 9.56 -7.95
CA GLN A 41 10.37 9.80 -9.14
C GLN A 41 10.12 11.20 -9.72
N ARG A 42 8.86 11.64 -9.77
CA ARG A 42 8.47 12.97 -10.24
C ARG A 42 9.01 14.06 -9.31
N ALA A 43 8.86 13.92 -8.00
CA ALA A 43 9.37 14.87 -7.02
C ALA A 43 10.89 15.04 -7.13
N ILE A 44 11.63 13.93 -7.24
CA ILE A 44 13.08 13.93 -7.44
C ILE A 44 13.45 14.60 -8.77
N SER A 45 12.68 14.38 -9.84
CA SER A 45 12.93 15.00 -11.15
C SER A 45 12.69 16.52 -11.14
N LEU A 46 11.86 17.02 -10.22
CA LEU A 46 11.57 18.46 -10.04
C LEU A 46 12.59 19.15 -9.13
N CYS A 47 13.24 18.41 -8.24
CA CYS A 47 14.40 18.91 -7.52
C CYS A 47 15.52 19.17 -8.55
N HIS A 48 15.86 20.44 -8.78
CA HIS A 48 16.96 20.84 -9.66
C HIS A 48 18.31 20.37 -9.09
N PHE A 49 18.65 19.10 -9.27
CA PHE A 49 19.91 18.53 -8.83
C PHE A 49 21.02 18.88 -9.82
N ALA A 50 21.71 19.99 -9.54
CA ALA A 50 22.89 20.49 -10.25
C ALA A 50 22.66 20.78 -11.75
N ASP A 51 23.59 21.51 -12.37
CA ASP A 51 23.51 21.79 -13.81
C ASP A 51 23.54 20.49 -14.65
N HIS A 52 24.08 19.40 -14.10
CA HIS A 52 24.24 18.10 -14.76
C HIS A 52 23.84 16.97 -13.81
N THR A 53 22.96 16.07 -14.29
CA THR A 53 22.64 14.82 -13.59
C THR A 53 23.77 13.81 -13.80
N ASP A 54 24.40 13.35 -12.71
CA ASP A 54 25.45 12.35 -12.81
C ASP A 54 24.90 10.96 -13.17
N ALA A 55 25.79 10.07 -13.62
CA ALA A 55 25.39 8.72 -14.03
C ALA A 55 24.83 7.86 -12.87
N ALA A 56 25.14 8.18 -11.61
CA ALA A 56 24.62 7.47 -10.46
C ALA A 56 23.15 7.85 -10.19
N ALA A 57 22.82 9.14 -10.29
CA ALA A 57 21.46 9.64 -10.20
C ALA A 57 20.57 9.10 -11.32
N ILE A 58 21.06 9.04 -12.57
CA ILE A 58 20.34 8.42 -13.68
C ILE A 58 20.02 6.94 -13.39
N ARG A 59 21.01 6.17 -12.90
CA ARG A 59 20.79 4.77 -12.53
C ARG A 59 19.81 4.62 -11.37
N GLY A 60 19.84 5.53 -10.40
CA GLY A 60 18.89 5.58 -9.30
C GLY A 60 17.45 5.77 -9.79
N LEU A 61 17.22 6.76 -10.65
CA LEU A 61 15.91 7.01 -11.28
C LEU A 61 15.42 5.81 -12.10
N GLN A 62 16.31 5.17 -12.87
CA GLN A 62 15.98 3.94 -13.59
C GLN A 62 15.68 2.75 -12.65
N GLY A 63 16.22 2.76 -11.43
CA GLY A 63 15.88 1.79 -10.39
C GLY A 63 14.46 1.99 -9.89
N ILE A 64 14.05 3.25 -9.67
CA ILE A 64 12.68 3.59 -9.24
C ILE A 64 11.65 3.25 -10.32
N ASP A 65 11.95 3.54 -11.58
CA ASP A 65 11.10 3.15 -12.72
C ASP A 65 10.87 1.63 -12.78
N ARG A 66 11.94 0.84 -12.59
CA ARG A 66 11.84 -0.63 -12.51
C ARG A 66 11.01 -1.10 -11.32
N ILE A 67 11.14 -0.45 -10.15
CA ILE A 67 10.32 -0.77 -8.97
C ILE A 67 8.85 -0.49 -9.28
N THR A 68 8.54 0.65 -9.89
CA THR A 68 7.18 1.02 -10.30
C THR A 68 6.58 -0.06 -11.21
N GLN A 69 7.29 -0.44 -12.28
CA GLN A 69 6.84 -1.48 -13.21
C GLN A 69 6.60 -2.83 -12.52
N ALA A 70 7.52 -3.23 -11.63
CA ALA A 70 7.36 -4.48 -10.89
C ALA A 70 6.15 -4.48 -9.95
N LEU A 71 5.88 -3.35 -9.29
CA LEU A 71 4.71 -3.19 -8.42
C LEU A 71 3.41 -3.26 -9.23
N GLU A 72 3.33 -2.57 -10.37
CA GLU A 72 2.18 -2.65 -11.27
C GLU A 72 1.94 -4.08 -11.80
N ASP A 73 3.01 -4.76 -12.23
CA ASP A 73 2.93 -6.14 -12.72
C ASP A 73 2.42 -7.10 -11.64
N LEU A 74 2.94 -6.98 -10.41
CA LEU A 74 2.48 -7.77 -9.28
C LEU A 74 1.05 -7.42 -8.89
N GLY A 75 0.65 -6.14 -8.97
CA GLY A 75 -0.73 -5.70 -8.74
C GLY A 75 -1.70 -6.34 -9.74
N ARG A 76 -1.37 -6.28 -11.04
CA ARG A 76 -2.14 -6.95 -12.11
C ARG A 76 -2.21 -8.46 -11.91
N LEU A 77 -1.09 -9.09 -11.52
CA LEU A 77 -1.05 -10.52 -11.23
C LEU A 77 -1.97 -10.88 -10.06
N MET A 78 -1.91 -10.12 -8.96
CA MET A 78 -2.75 -10.38 -7.78
C MET A 78 -4.23 -10.16 -8.07
N ALA A 79 -4.59 -9.17 -8.90
CA ALA A 79 -5.96 -9.01 -9.39
C ALA A 79 -6.44 -10.24 -10.18
N ALA A 80 -5.64 -10.74 -11.13
CA ALA A 80 -5.97 -11.94 -11.90
C ALA A 80 -6.02 -13.21 -11.02
N VAL A 81 -5.13 -13.33 -10.03
CA VAL A 81 -5.16 -14.44 -9.07
C VAL A 81 -6.44 -14.38 -8.23
N SER A 82 -6.86 -13.20 -7.79
CA SER A 82 -8.07 -13.05 -6.99
C SER A 82 -9.33 -13.52 -7.71
N THR A 83 -9.41 -13.35 -9.04
CA THR A 83 -10.57 -13.80 -9.84
C THR A 83 -10.62 -15.32 -10.03
N GLU A 84 -9.48 -16.00 -9.91
CA GLU A 84 -9.39 -17.46 -10.03
C GLU A 84 -9.45 -18.17 -8.66
N MET A 85 -9.51 -17.41 -7.55
CA MET A 85 -9.54 -17.97 -6.21
C MET A 85 -10.95 -18.47 -5.82
N PRO A 86 -11.04 -19.57 -5.05
CA PRO A 86 -12.32 -20.04 -4.53
C PRO A 86 -12.90 -19.06 -3.50
N GLN A 87 -14.18 -18.71 -3.66
CA GLN A 87 -14.87 -17.74 -2.80
C GLN A 87 -15.24 -18.28 -1.41
N ASP A 88 -15.14 -19.60 -1.20
CA ASP A 88 -15.48 -20.28 0.04
C ASP A 88 -14.28 -20.50 0.97
N VAL A 89 -13.07 -20.14 0.53
CA VAL A 89 -11.84 -20.29 1.32
C VAL A 89 -11.65 -19.09 2.25
N LYS A 90 -11.65 -19.40 3.54
CA LYS A 90 -11.43 -18.43 4.61
C LYS A 90 -10.09 -18.67 5.30
N LEU A 91 -9.37 -17.60 5.55
CA LEU A 91 -8.08 -17.59 6.25
C LEU A 91 -8.23 -16.97 7.63
N HIS A 92 -7.51 -17.46 8.63
CA HIS A 92 -7.46 -16.79 9.93
C HIS A 92 -6.61 -15.51 9.85
N ALA A 93 -7.24 -14.36 10.13
CA ALA A 93 -6.65 -13.03 9.96
C ALA A 93 -5.39 -12.82 10.82
N VAL A 94 -5.50 -13.13 12.12
CA VAL A 94 -4.46 -12.85 13.14
C VAL A 94 -3.08 -13.35 12.73
N PRO A 95 -2.85 -14.64 12.45
CA PRO A 95 -1.50 -15.15 12.15
C PRO A 95 -0.91 -14.61 10.84
N ILE A 96 -1.75 -14.09 9.93
CA ILE A 96 -1.33 -13.57 8.64
C ILE A 96 -1.01 -12.08 8.76
N LEU A 97 -1.96 -11.28 9.20
CA LEU A 97 -1.81 -9.82 9.27
C LEU A 97 -0.82 -9.38 10.36
N SER A 98 -0.67 -10.14 11.46
CA SER A 98 0.33 -9.84 12.50
C SER A 98 1.79 -9.92 12.02
N ARG A 99 2.04 -10.47 10.83
CA ARG A 99 3.37 -10.48 10.21
C ARG A 99 3.74 -9.14 9.56
N LEU A 100 2.76 -8.27 9.34
CA LEU A 100 2.98 -6.95 8.78
C LEU A 100 3.49 -6.01 9.88
N ARG A 101 4.59 -5.31 9.57
CA ARG A 101 5.20 -4.35 10.52
C ARG A 101 4.59 -2.96 10.40
N LEU A 102 4.08 -2.62 9.22
CA LEU A 102 3.40 -1.36 8.97
C LEU A 102 1.94 -1.52 9.36
N HIS A 103 1.51 -0.74 10.35
CA HIS A 103 0.14 -0.83 10.89
C HIS A 103 -0.90 -0.45 9.84
N GLU A 104 -0.64 0.62 9.09
CA GLU A 104 -1.50 1.08 7.99
C GLU A 104 -1.67 0.01 6.92
N LEU A 105 -0.59 -0.68 6.53
CA LEU A 105 -0.65 -1.79 5.58
C LEU A 105 -1.53 -2.93 6.10
N ALA A 106 -1.45 -3.25 7.39
CA ALA A 106 -2.33 -4.26 7.99
C ALA A 106 -3.81 -3.82 7.95
N THR A 107 -4.08 -2.53 8.11
CA THR A 107 -5.43 -1.95 7.99
C THR A 107 -5.93 -1.98 6.54
N ASN A 108 -5.11 -1.60 5.56
CA ASN A 108 -5.52 -1.55 4.15
C ASN A 108 -5.82 -2.94 3.57
N LEU A 109 -5.07 -3.95 4.02
CA LEU A 109 -5.21 -5.34 3.60
C LEU A 109 -6.35 -6.09 4.30
N ASP A 110 -6.95 -5.54 5.36
CA ASP A 110 -8.13 -6.13 5.99
C ASP A 110 -9.39 -5.80 5.17
N PRO A 111 -10.05 -6.79 4.52
CA PRO A 111 -11.22 -6.54 3.69
C PRO A 111 -12.43 -6.06 4.49
N GLU A 112 -12.49 -6.32 5.80
CA GLU A 112 -13.57 -5.89 6.68
C GLU A 112 -13.38 -4.44 7.16
N LEU A 113 -12.18 -3.88 7.01
CA LEU A 113 -11.91 -2.49 7.35
C LEU A 113 -12.12 -1.59 6.12
N GLN A 114 -12.72 -0.43 6.39
CA GLN A 114 -12.77 0.64 5.40
C GLN A 114 -11.34 1.12 5.14
N ARG A 115 -10.98 1.29 3.87
CA ARG A 115 -9.70 1.91 3.53
C ARG A 115 -9.70 3.31 4.12
N HIS A 116 -8.61 3.68 4.77
CA HIS A 116 -8.35 5.09 4.95
C HIS A 116 -8.06 5.63 3.56
N GLU A 117 -8.98 6.40 3.00
CA GLU A 117 -8.61 7.27 1.88
C GLU A 117 -7.48 8.16 2.41
N VAL A 118 -6.35 8.14 1.72
CA VAL A 118 -5.24 9.07 1.99
C VAL A 118 -5.83 10.46 1.78
N GLN A 119 -6.26 11.10 2.87
CA GLN A 119 -6.48 12.54 2.88
C GLN A 119 -5.14 13.15 2.47
N GLU A 120 -5.13 13.99 1.44
CA GLU A 120 -3.96 14.79 1.09
C GLU A 120 -3.46 15.47 2.36
N GLU A 121 -2.37 14.96 2.94
CA GLU A 121 -1.74 15.59 4.09
C GLU A 121 -1.34 17.00 3.64
N GLU A 122 -1.79 18.01 4.38
CA GLU A 122 -1.42 19.41 4.15
C GLU A 122 0.08 19.50 3.95
N GLN A 123 0.49 20.16 2.84
CA GLN A 123 1.87 20.37 2.44
C GLN A 123 2.70 20.97 3.59
N GLY A 124 3.26 20.12 4.43
CA GLY A 124 4.28 20.49 5.39
C GLY A 124 5.56 20.80 4.65
N GLU A 125 6.20 21.93 4.97
CA GLU A 125 7.53 22.23 4.45
C GLU A 125 8.52 21.15 4.93
N ILE A 126 8.94 20.28 4.01
CA ILE A 126 10.02 19.33 4.27
C ILE A 126 11.34 20.11 4.24
N GLN A 127 11.94 20.34 5.41
CA GLN A 127 13.31 20.87 5.49
C GLN A 127 14.31 19.76 5.14
N TRP A 128 14.96 19.92 3.99
CA TRP A 128 16.12 19.11 3.61
C TRP A 128 17.38 19.79 4.17
N PHE A 129 18.13 19.07 5.04
CA PHE A 129 19.45 19.47 5.55
C PHE A 129 20.56 18.87 4.72
#